data_AF-A0A2H0RSH4-F1
#
_entry.id   AF-A0A2H0RSH4-F1
#
_cell.length_a   1.000
_cell.length_b   1.000
_cell.length_c   1.000
_cell.angle_alpha   90.00
_cell.angle_beta   90.00
_cell.angle_gamma   90.00
#
_symmetry.space_group_name_H-M   'P 1'
#
loop_
_entity.id
_entity.type
_entity.pdbx_description
1 polymer ?
#
loop_
_entity_poly.entity_id
_entity_poly.type
_entity_poly.pdbx_seq_one_letter_code
_entity_poly.pdbx_strand_id
1 'polypeptide(L)'
;QIILLGEPAEALSTIVHKSEAHSVGAIICKKLKEVLPKAQYQIPIQAAVGAKVVARETLSAYRKDVTGYLYGGDVTRKRKLLEKQKKGKKRLKQMGKITLTQEAFLSVLKR
;
A
#
# COMPACT_ATOMS: atom_id res chain seq x y z
N GLN A 1 -8.43 -14.26 -0.91
CA GLN A 1 -8.86 -13.00 -0.25
C GLN A 1 -7.86 -11.89 -0.54
N ILE A 2 -8.33 -10.64 -0.52
CA ILE A 2 -7.47 -9.46 -0.64
C ILE A 2 -7.32 -8.81 0.73
N ILE A 3 -6.13 -8.36 1.05
CA ILE A 3 -5.79 -7.74 2.33
C ILE A 3 -5.21 -6.36 2.03
N LEU A 4 -5.81 -5.33 2.63
CA LEU A 4 -5.40 -3.94 2.53
C LEU A 4 -4.96 -3.47 3.91
N LEU A 5 -3.71 -3.03 4.05
CA LEU A 5 -3.15 -2.56 5.33
C LEU A 5 -3.29 -3.56 6.51
N GLY A 6 -3.44 -4.86 6.22
CA GLY A 6 -3.64 -5.90 7.23
C GLY A 6 -5.10 -6.25 7.51
N GLU A 7 -6.05 -5.48 6.96
CA GLU A 7 -7.48 -5.77 7.05
C GLU A 7 -7.95 -6.54 5.81
N PRO A 8 -8.70 -7.64 5.96
CA PRO A 8 -9.25 -8.38 4.83
C PRO A 8 -10.39 -7.59 4.18
N ALA A 9 -10.28 -7.36 2.87
CA ALA A 9 -11.34 -6.80 2.04
C ALA A 9 -12.17 -7.94 1.43
N GLU A 10 -13.17 -8.41 2.17
CA GLU A 10 -14.02 -9.55 1.78
C GLU A 10 -14.75 -9.32 0.45
N ALA A 11 -15.20 -8.08 0.21
CA ALA A 11 -15.93 -7.70 -1.00
C ALA A 11 -15.14 -7.88 -2.30
N LEU A 12 -13.80 -7.96 -2.24
CA LEU A 12 -12.94 -8.18 -3.40
C LEU A 12 -12.38 -9.61 -3.47
N SER A 13 -12.87 -10.51 -2.62
CA SER A 13 -12.47 -11.91 -2.66
C SER A 13 -13.02 -12.59 -3.91
N THR A 14 -12.21 -13.45 -4.53
CA THR A 14 -12.57 -14.20 -5.74
C THR A 14 -12.14 -15.65 -5.61
N ILE A 15 -12.90 -16.54 -6.25
CA ILE A 15 -12.59 -17.97 -6.35
C ILE A 15 -11.92 -18.19 -7.70
N VAL A 16 -10.75 -18.83 -7.68
CA VAL A 16 -9.93 -19.10 -8.87
C VAL A 16 -9.27 -20.47 -8.74
N HIS A 17 -8.88 -21.06 -9.87
CA HIS A 17 -8.11 -22.30 -9.85
C HIS A 17 -6.71 -22.07 -9.25
N LYS A 18 -6.16 -23.10 -8.58
CA LYS A 18 -4.90 -22.98 -7.83
C LYS A 18 -3.71 -22.57 -8.70
N SER A 19 -3.65 -23.02 -9.95
CA SER A 19 -2.59 -22.65 -10.91
C SER A 19 -2.62 -21.17 -11.29
N GLU A 20 -3.80 -20.54 -11.26
CA GLU A 20 -4.03 -19.15 -11.68
C GLU A 20 -4.04 -18.17 -10.51
N ALA A 21 -3.99 -18.67 -9.27
CA ALA A 21 -4.08 -17.83 -8.07
C ALA A 21 -3.03 -16.70 -8.03
N HIS A 22 -1.82 -16.96 -8.53
CA HIS A 22 -0.77 -15.95 -8.60
C HIS A 22 -1.04 -14.89 -9.67
N SER A 23 -1.36 -15.30 -10.90
CA SER A 23 -1.59 -14.39 -12.01
C SER A 23 -2.79 -13.48 -11.73
N VAL A 24 -3.92 -14.06 -11.32
CA VAL A 24 -5.12 -13.29 -10.99
C VAL A 24 -4.89 -12.38 -9.78
N GLY A 25 -4.23 -12.87 -8.73
CA GLY A 25 -3.89 -12.08 -7.56
C GLY A 25 -3.00 -10.88 -7.89
N ALA A 26 -2.00 -11.08 -8.76
CA ALA A 26 -1.10 -10.01 -9.21
C ALA A 26 -1.85 -8.96 -10.04
N ILE A 27 -2.73 -9.37 -10.96
CA ILE A 27 -3.55 -8.45 -11.76
C ILE A 27 -4.41 -7.58 -10.86
N ILE A 28 -5.12 -8.17 -9.89
CA ILE A 28 -5.99 -7.41 -9.00
C ILE A 28 -5.19 -6.45 -8.12
N CYS A 29 -4.05 -6.90 -7.57
CA CYS A 29 -3.17 -6.06 -6.78
C CYS A 29 -2.63 -4.86 -7.58
N LYS A 30 -2.32 -5.06 -8.87
CA LYS A 30 -1.88 -4.00 -9.78
C LYS A 30 -3.00 -3.01 -10.09
N LYS A 31 -4.21 -3.48 -10.45
CA LYS A 31 -5.39 -2.62 -10.66
C LYS A 31 -5.69 -1.77 -9.42
N LEU A 32 -5.67 -2.37 -8.22
CA LEU A 32 -5.87 -1.65 -6.96
C LEU A 32 -4.81 -0.58 -6.70
N LYS A 33 -3.56 -0.82 -7.09
CA LYS A 33 -2.47 0.16 -6.96
C LYS A 33 -2.67 1.38 -7.86
N GLU A 34 -3.24 1.20 -9.03
CA GLU A 34 -3.52 2.29 -9.99
C GLU A 34 -4.71 3.14 -9.54
N VAL A 35 -5.71 2.49 -8.95
CA VAL A 35 -6.97 3.12 -8.55
C VAL A 35 -6.87 3.80 -7.18
N LEU A 36 -6.12 3.24 -6.24
CA LEU A 36 -6.01 3.79 -4.89
C LEU A 36 -5.14 5.06 -4.89
N PRO A 37 -5.61 6.16 -4.26
CA PRO A 37 -4.81 7.36 -4.11
C PRO A 37 -3.61 7.08 -3.19
N LYS A 38 -2.49 7.75 -3.48
CA LYS A 38 -1.32 7.70 -2.60
C LYS A 38 -1.65 8.35 -1.26
N ALA A 39 -1.01 7.85 -0.21
CA ALA A 39 -1.11 8.39 1.15
C ALA A 39 0.26 8.88 1.65
N GLN A 40 0.31 9.52 2.83
CA GLN A 40 1.56 9.90 3.48
C GLN A 40 2.34 8.70 4.04
N TYR A 41 1.76 7.50 4.01
CA TYR A 41 2.36 6.24 4.43
C TYR A 41 2.26 5.20 3.31
N GLN A 42 3.04 4.12 3.43
CA GLN A 42 3.03 3.03 2.46
C GLN A 42 1.82 2.13 2.71
N ILE A 43 1.07 1.84 1.65
CA ILE A 43 -0.09 0.96 1.70
C ILE A 43 0.31 -0.38 1.09
N PRO A 44 0.40 -1.46 1.88
CA PRO A 44 0.59 -2.80 1.36
C PRO A 44 -0.76 -3.34 0.85
N ILE A 45 -0.76 -3.85 -0.38
CA ILE A 45 -1.88 -4.52 -1.03
C ILE A 45 -1.45 -5.97 -1.24
N GLN A 46 -2.22 -6.92 -0.71
CA GLN A 46 -1.83 -8.33 -0.71
C GLN A 46 -2.99 -9.20 -1.20
N ALA A 47 -2.68 -10.17 -2.05
CA ALA A 47 -3.57 -11.28 -2.35
C ALA A 47 -3.08 -12.52 -1.59
N ALA A 48 -3.97 -13.14 -0.82
CA ALA A 48 -3.67 -14.31 -0.01
C ALA A 48 -4.66 -15.44 -0.29
N VAL A 49 -4.15 -16.67 -0.25
CA VAL A 49 -4.94 -17.92 -0.27
C VAL A 49 -4.73 -18.57 1.09
N GLY A 50 -5.76 -18.55 1.94
CA GLY A 50 -5.63 -18.88 3.36
C GLY A 50 -4.55 -18.01 4.03
N ALA A 51 -3.57 -18.66 4.67
CA ALA A 51 -2.46 -17.97 5.35
C ALA A 51 -1.31 -17.54 4.41
N LYS A 52 -1.26 -18.05 3.18
CA LYS A 52 -0.15 -17.78 2.25
C LYS A 52 -0.44 -16.55 1.41
N VAL A 53 0.42 -15.55 1.48
CA VAL A 53 0.42 -14.40 0.55
C VAL A 53 0.98 -14.87 -0.79
N VAL A 54 0.17 -14.79 -1.84
CA VAL A 54 0.51 -15.27 -3.19
C VAL A 54 1.05 -14.13 -4.04
N ALA A 55 0.45 -12.93 -3.96
CA ALA A 55 0.92 -11.74 -4.65
C ALA A 55 0.90 -10.54 -3.70
N ARG A 56 1.83 -9.59 -3.91
CA ARG A 56 1.93 -8.38 -3.08
C ARG A 56 2.39 -7.21 -3.94
N GLU A 57 1.64 -6.12 -3.82
CA GLU A 57 2.03 -4.81 -4.32
C GLU A 57 2.11 -3.81 -3.16
N THR A 58 2.89 -2.74 -3.35
CA THR A 58 2.98 -1.68 -2.34
C THR A 58 2.85 -0.32 -3.00
N LEU A 59 1.86 0.45 -2.54
CA LEU A 59 1.68 1.82 -2.98
C LEU A 59 2.67 2.73 -2.25
N SER A 60 3.44 3.49 -3.02
CA SER A 60 4.45 4.40 -2.51
C SER A 60 3.81 5.53 -1.70
N ALA A 61 4.40 5.86 -0.56
CA ALA A 61 4.00 7.03 0.22
C ALA A 61 4.45 8.33 -0.44
N TYR A 62 3.66 9.40 -0.33
CA TYR A 62 4.16 10.76 -0.55
C TYR A 62 5.35 11.04 0.36
N ARG A 63 6.37 11.73 -0.16
CA ARG A 63 7.57 12.08 0.59
C ARG A 63 7.95 13.52 0.29
N LYS A 64 7.91 14.37 1.32
CA LYS A 64 8.54 15.69 1.29
C LYS A 64 10.05 15.51 1.43
N ASP A 65 10.82 16.23 0.62
CA ASP A 65 12.23 16.42 0.88
C ASP A 65 12.41 17.34 2.10
N VAL A 66 12.65 16.73 3.26
CA VAL A 66 12.88 17.45 4.52
C VAL A 66 14.30 17.98 4.63
N THR A 67 15.19 17.61 3.72
CA THR A 67 16.62 17.96 3.76
C THR A 67 17.00 19.05 2.77
N GLY A 68 16.10 19.44 1.86
CA GLY A 68 16.41 20.36 0.75
C GLY A 68 16.88 21.75 1.15
N TYR A 69 16.62 22.21 2.38
CA TYR A 69 17.10 23.50 2.89
C TYR A 69 18.40 23.40 3.71
N LEU A 70 18.91 22.19 3.96
CA LEU A 70 20.15 22.01 4.70
C LEU A 70 21.33 22.35 3.78
N TYR A 71 22.03 23.43 4.09
CA TYR A 71 23.32 23.76 3.50
C TYR A 71 24.42 23.22 4.43
N GLY A 72 25.29 22.34 3.91
CA GLY A 72 26.45 21.80 4.64
C GLY A 72 26.46 20.28 4.87
N GLY A 73 27.56 19.81 5.48
CA GLY A 73 27.86 18.37 5.64
C GLY A 73 27.44 17.74 6.97
N ASP A 74 26.71 18.45 7.84
CA ASP A 74 26.33 17.92 9.15
C ASP A 74 25.27 16.79 9.01
N VAL A 75 25.77 15.56 9.05
CA VAL A 75 24.99 14.32 8.95
C VAL A 75 24.00 14.19 10.11
N THR A 76 24.27 14.78 11.28
CA THR A 76 23.42 14.64 12.47
C THR A 76 22.07 15.34 12.27
N ARG A 77 22.07 16.57 11.73
CA ARG A 77 20.85 17.32 11.38
C ARG A 77 20.01 16.58 10.35
N LYS A 78 20.65 16.06 9.29
CA LYS A 78 20.00 15.26 8.25
C LYS A 78 19.31 14.03 8.85
N ARG A 79 20.02 13.26 9.68
CA ARG A 79 19.47 12.07 10.35
C ARG A 79 18.29 12.43 11.26
N LYS A 80 18.39 13.50 12.05
CA LYS A 80 17.32 13.95 12.96
C LYS A 80 16.00 14.20 12.23
N LEU A 81 16.05 14.89 11.07
CA LEU A 81 14.86 15.18 10.26
C LEU A 81 14.28 13.91 9.61
N LEU A 82 15.15 13.03 9.09
CA LEU A 82 14.73 11.76 8.50
C LEU A 82 14.06 10.84 9.53
N GLU A 83 14.61 10.75 10.73
CA GLU A 83 14.02 9.97 11.83
C GLU A 83 12.67 10.54 12.28
N LYS A 84 12.52 11.88 12.32
CA LYS A 84 11.23 12.52 12.59
C LYS A 84 10.19 12.16 11.51
N GLN A 85 10.57 12.23 10.23
CA GLN A 85 9.71 11.83 9.11
C GLN A 85 9.32 10.35 9.21
N LYS A 86 10.26 9.46 9.49
CA LYS A 86 10.04 8.01 9.63
C LYS A 86 9.06 7.69 10.76
N LYS A 87 9.24 8.29 11.94
CA LYS A 87 8.34 8.13 13.09
C LYS A 87 6.92 8.63 12.78
N GLY A 88 6.81 9.79 12.14
CA GLY A 88 5.53 10.34 11.69
C GLY A 88 4.79 9.39 10.75
N LYS A 89 5.46 8.86 9.73
CA LYS A 89 4.87 7.88 8.80
C LYS A 89 4.46 6.58 9.49
N LYS A 90 5.22 6.09 10.47
CA LYS A 90 4.87 4.88 11.24
C LYS A 90 3.57 5.09 12.03
N ARG A 91 3.43 6.24 12.69
CA ARG A 91 2.21 6.61 13.42
C ARG A 91 1.00 6.72 12.49
N LEU A 92 1.17 7.42 11.35
CA LEU A 92 0.10 7.55 10.34
C LEU A 92 -0.34 6.19 9.79
N LYS A 93 0.61 5.26 9.58
CA LYS A 93 0.29 3.91 9.11
C LYS A 93 -0.56 3.12 10.10
N GLN A 94 -0.29 3.26 11.40
CA GLN A 94 -1.03 2.54 12.45
C GLN A 94 -2.48 3.04 12.60
N MET A 95 -2.70 4.34 12.40
CA MET A 95 -4.03 4.96 12.48
C MET A 95 -4.73 5.04 11.11
N GLY A 96 -4.06 4.63 10.05
CA GLY A 96 -4.54 4.76 8.69
C GLY A 96 -5.73 3.85 8.45
N LYS A 97 -6.80 4.41 7.90
CA LYS A 97 -7.90 3.64 7.30
C LYS A 97 -7.91 3.91 5.80
N ILE A 98 -8.23 2.89 5.01
CA ILE A 98 -8.33 3.01 3.56
C ILE A 98 -9.80 2.84 3.20
N THR A 99 -10.37 3.89 2.63
CA THR A 99 -11.72 3.84 2.08
C THR A 99 -11.62 3.58 0.58
N LEU A 100 -12.27 2.51 0.11
CA LEU A 100 -12.48 2.27 -1.32
C LEU A 100 -13.70 3.07 -1.78
N THR A 101 -13.53 3.89 -2.82
CA THR A 101 -14.68 4.52 -3.49
C THR A 101 -15.45 3.47 -4.29
N GLN A 102 -16.73 3.73 -4.55
CA GLN A 102 -17.57 2.80 -5.31
C GLN A 102 -17.08 2.62 -6.75
N GLU A 103 -16.60 3.69 -7.37
CA GLU A 103 -15.99 3.67 -8.70
C GLU A 103 -14.72 2.81 -8.74
N ALA A 104 -13.87 2.97 -7.72
CA ALA A 104 -12.66 2.18 -7.55
C ALA A 104 -12.93 0.69 -7.40
N PHE A 105 -14.04 0.34 -6.74
CA PHE A 105 -14.47 -1.04 -6.60
C PHE A 105 -14.92 -1.63 -7.94
N LEU A 106 -15.74 -0.89 -8.69
CA LEU A 106 -16.26 -1.33 -9.99
C LEU A 106 -15.16 -1.51 -11.04
N SER A 107 -14.12 -0.67 -11.04
CA SER A 107 -13.01 -0.78 -11.99
C SER A 107 -12.15 -2.03 -11.78
N VAL A 108 -12.08 -2.52 -10.53
CA VAL A 108 -11.37 -3.76 -10.21
C VAL A 108 -12.19 -5.00 -10.62
N LEU A 109 -13.53 -4.93 -10.51
CA LEU A 109 -14.43 -6.03 -10.87
C LEU A 109 -14.70 -6.13 -12.37
N LYS A 110 -14.73 -5.01 -13.10
CA LYS A 110 -14.79 -5.02 -14.56
C LYS A 110 -13.47 -5.63 -15.06
N ARG A 111 -13.56 -6.88 -15.51
CA ARG A 111 -12.41 -7.64 -16.04
C ARG A 111 -11.84 -6.93 -17.24
#